data_AF-T0F8U9-F1
#
_entry.id   AF-T0F8U9-F1
#
_cell.length_a   1.000
_cell.length_b   1.000
_cell.length_c   1.000
_cell.angle_alpha   90.00
_cell.angle_beta   90.00
_cell.angle_gamma   90.00
#
_symmetry.space_group_name_H-M   'P 1'
#
loop_
_entity.id
_entity.type
_entity.pdbx_description
1 polymer ?
#
loop_
_entity_poly.entity_id
_entity_poly.type
_entity_poly.pdbx_seq_one_letter_code
_entity_poly.pdbx_strand_id
1 'polypeptide(L)' 'MFLNIYKHIDGLKGRMVFTNLNSDIENLMEITKLASIFEIYKTLEEAIESFEY' A
#
# COMPACT_ATOMS: atom_id res chain seq x y z
N MET A 1 -0.93 13.34 0.03
CA MET A 1 0.34 13.17 0.79
C MET A 1 1.00 11.82 0.52
N PHE A 2 0.30 10.69 0.71
CA PHE A 2 0.86 9.33 0.50
C PHE A 2 1.46 9.08 -0.89
N LEU A 3 0.86 9.61 -1.96
CA LEU A 3 1.43 9.52 -3.32
C LEU A 3 2.84 10.10 -3.44
N ASN A 4 3.15 11.19 -2.72
CA ASN A 4 4.48 11.80 -2.78
C ASN A 4 5.50 10.95 -2.00
N ILE A 5 5.07 10.35 -0.88
CA ILE A 5 5.89 9.41 -0.10
C ILE A 5 6.19 8.17 -0.95
N TYR A 6 5.18 7.59 -1.59
CA TYR A 6 5.34 6.45 -2.48
C TYR A 6 6.31 6.76 -3.62
N LYS A 7 6.14 7.87 -4.33
CA LYS A 7 7.05 8.28 -5.41
C LYS A 7 8.49 8.45 -4.92
N HIS A 8 8.67 8.95 -3.70
CA HIS A 8 10.00 9.10 -3.13
C HIS A 8 10.64 7.75 -2.79
N ILE A 9 9.89 6.84 -2.16
CA ILE A 9 10.35 5.49 -1.82
C ILE A 9 10.67 4.69 -3.08
N ASP A 10 9.78 4.73 -4.08
CA ASP A 10 9.95 4.09 -5.38
C ASP A 10 11.20 4.63 -6.11
N GLY A 11 11.43 5.95 -6.07
CA GLY A 11 12.64 6.57 -6.61
C GLY A 11 13.94 6.12 -5.93
N LEU A 12 13.87 5.63 -4.70
CA LEU A 12 14.98 5.02 -3.96
C LEU A 12 15.08 3.50 -4.17
N LYS A 13 14.27 2.93 -5.08
CA LYS A 13 14.08 1.49 -5.28
C LYS A 13 13.58 0.76 -4.02
N GLY A 14 12.93 1.50 -3.12
CA GLY A 14 12.21 0.91 -2.00
C GLY A 14 10.81 0.48 -2.42
N ARG A 15 10.16 -0.33 -1.58
CA ARG A 15 8.78 -0.76 -1.79
C ARG A 15 7.95 -0.40 -0.57
N MET A 16 6.76 0.15 -0.81
CA MET A 16 5.81 0.59 0.21
C MET A 16 4.48 -0.10 -0.03
N VAL A 17 3.94 -0.72 1.01
CA VAL A 17 2.66 -1.42 0.97
C VAL A 17 1.81 -0.99 2.17
N PHE A 18 0.49 -1.14 2.07
CA PHE A 18 -0.44 -0.91 3.17
C PHE A 18 -0.95 -2.23 3.70
N THR A 19 -1.29 -2.26 4.98
CA THR A 19 -1.86 -3.44 5.64
C THR A 19 -2.86 -3.04 6.71
N ASN A 20 -3.79 -3.93 7.08
CA ASN A 20 -4.79 -3.73 8.13
C ASN A 20 -5.57 -2.40 7.97
N LEU A 21 -5.98 -2.06 6.75
CA LEU A 21 -6.83 -0.90 6.54
C LEU A 21 -8.21 -1.14 7.15
N ASN A 22 -8.79 -0.12 7.76
CA ASN A 22 -10.19 -0.19 8.18
C ASN A 22 -11.12 -0.01 6.97
N SER A 23 -12.39 -0.38 7.12
CA SER A 23 -13.38 -0.34 6.03
C SER A 23 -13.53 1.04 5.39
N ASP A 24 -13.41 2.12 6.16
CA ASP A 24 -13.56 3.48 5.65
C ASP A 24 -12.41 3.85 4.70
N ILE A 25 -11.18 3.47 5.06
CA ILE A 25 -10.00 3.72 4.24
C ILE A 25 -9.95 2.78 3.04
N GLU A 26 -10.35 1.51 3.18
CA GLU A 26 -10.50 0.59 2.04
C GLU A 26 -11.46 1.16 0.99
N ASN A 27 -12.65 1.57 1.42
CA ASN A 27 -13.66 2.18 0.55
C ASN A 27 -13.12 3.45 -0.13
N LEU A 28 -12.39 4.30 0.61
CA LEU A 28 -11.78 5.49 0.04
C LEU A 28 -10.72 5.15 -1.03
N MET A 29 -9.89 4.14 -0.77
CA MET A 29 -8.84 3.69 -1.70
C MET A 29 -9.44 3.09 -2.97
N GLU A 30 -10.58 2.39 -2.88
CA GLU A 30 -11.32 1.89 -4.04
C GLU A 30 -11.92 3.04 -4.87
N ILE A 31 -12.64 3.97 -4.23
CA ILE A 31 -13.27 5.11 -4.91
C ILE A 31 -12.24 5.94 -5.67
N THR A 32 -11.09 6.18 -5.04
CA THR A 32 -10.00 7.00 -5.61
C THR A 32 -9.11 6.23 -6.59
N LYS A 33 -9.38 4.93 -6.82
CA LYS A 33 -8.53 4.01 -7.60
C LYS A 33 -7.08 3.95 -7.10
N LEU A 34 -6.83 4.32 -5.84
CA LEU A 34 -5.51 4.21 -5.23
C LEU A 34 -5.15 2.75 -4.95
N ALA A 35 -6.14 1.87 -4.82
CA ALA A 35 -5.94 0.42 -4.72
C ALA A 35 -5.25 -0.20 -5.95
N SER A 36 -5.26 0.46 -7.12
CA SER A 36 -4.50 -0.01 -8.30
C SER A 36 -3.07 0.53 -8.35
N ILE A 37 -2.70 1.42 -7.42
CA ILE A 37 -1.37 2.06 -7.36
C ILE A 37 -0.60 1.49 -6.17
N PHE A 38 -1.28 1.30 -5.04
CA PHE A 38 -0.69 0.76 -3.83
C PHE A 38 -1.00 -0.72 -3.68
N GLU A 39 -0.01 -1.47 -3.25
CA GLU A 39 -0.21 -2.84 -2.81
C GLU A 39 -0.81 -2.81 -1.39
N ILE A 40 -1.93 -3.49 -1.22
CA ILE A 40 -2.69 -3.53 0.03
C ILE A 40 -2.88 -4.98 0.43
N TYR A 41 -2.45 -5.31 1.64
CA TYR A 41 -2.57 -6.63 2.24
C TYR A 41 -3.58 -6.61 3.39
N LYS A 42 -4.21 -7.75 3.67
CA LYS A 42 -5.19 -7.81 4.76
C LYS A 42 -4.52 -7.89 6.11
N THR A 43 -3.36 -8.56 6.21
CA THR A 43 -2.62 -8.72 7.46
C THR A 43 -1.17 -8.26 7.34
N LEU A 44 -0.54 -8.02 8.49
CA LEU A 44 0.86 -7.64 8.54
C LEU A 44 1.77 -8.80 8.08
N GLU A 45 1.41 -10.04 8.44
CA GLU A 45 2.17 -11.23 8.00
C GLU A 45 2.18 -11.36 6.47
N GLU A 46 1.02 -11.24 5.81
CA GLU A 46 0.93 -11.28 4.34
C GLU A 46 1.81 -10.20 3.69
N ALA A 47 1.82 -9.00 4.28
CA ALA A 47 2.65 -7.92 3.79
C ALA A 47 4.14 -8.26 3.89
N ILE A 48 4.60 -8.77 5.04
CA ILE A 48 6.01 -9.14 5.26
C ILE A 48 6.43 -10.26 4.33
N GLU A 49 5.64 -11.33 4.23
CA GLU A 49 5.92 -12.48 3.35
C GLU A 49 6.09 -12.03 1.89
N SER A 50 5.34 -11.00 1.47
CA SER A 50 5.46 -10.46 0.13
C SER A 50 6.80 -9.80 -0.18
N PHE A 51 7.60 -9.39 0.81
CA PHE A 51 8.95 -8.82 0.60
C PHE A 51 10.04 -9.89 0.57
N GLU A 52 9.77 -11.07 1.12
CA GLU A 52 10.75 -12.15 1.22
C GLU A 52 10.77 -13.05 -0.04
N TYR A 53 9.80 -12.86 -0.95
CA TYR A 53 9.70 -13.50 -2.27
C TYR A 53 9.87 -12.48 -3.41
#